data_AF-A0A847AK24-F1
#
_entry.id   AF-A0A847AK24-F1
#
_cell.length_a   1.000
_cell.length_b   1.000
_cell.length_c   1.000
_cell.angle_alpha   90.00
_cell.angle_beta   90.00
_cell.angle_gamma   90.00
#
_symmetry.space_group_name_H-M   'P 1'
#
loop_
_entity.id
_entity.type
_entity.pdbx_description
1 polymer ?
#
loop_
_entity_poly.entity_id
_entity_poly.type
_entity_poly.pdbx_seq_one_letter_code
_entity_poly.pdbx_strand_id
1 'polypeptide(L)'
;MAAAFFENGLLKKHPEKYLIEEFREKLHKNEKALSDYVKKVAGLVTADDFDGDIQKCRESKKKFRRGKGFSCLVYINGKLKYWSDRVVSFYENDFDAGEGVIRLPNGFFLVKRLEVDSINIYGLHLIKNNYTYENKYLLNSYSNTYSLPGEFKLEEGSEDDLYPIYSIGGDYLFSVYPGGEYLCTTGQLYFPGFIYFVGLLILLLFFRRTFTES
;
A
#
# COMPACT_ATOMS: atom_id res chain seq x y z
N MET A 1 -18.08 10.93 -26.99
CA MET A 1 -17.14 12.00 -26.59
C MET A 1 -17.52 12.67 -25.26
N ALA A 2 -18.80 12.91 -24.98
CA ALA A 2 -19.26 13.46 -23.68
C ALA A 2 -18.95 12.57 -22.45
N ALA A 3 -18.95 11.23 -22.60
CA ALA A 3 -18.62 10.30 -21.52
C ALA A 3 -17.18 10.45 -21.01
N ALA A 4 -16.20 10.61 -21.92
CA ALA A 4 -14.79 10.78 -21.55
C ALA A 4 -14.52 12.12 -20.82
N PHE A 5 -15.25 13.18 -21.17
CA PHE A 5 -15.15 14.46 -20.46
C PHE A 5 -15.79 14.40 -19.06
N PHE A 6 -16.88 13.63 -18.90
CA PHE A 6 -17.52 13.41 -17.61
C PHE A 6 -16.68 12.53 -16.67
N GLU A 7 -16.08 11.44 -17.19
CA GLU A 7 -15.13 10.61 -16.44
C GLU A 7 -13.94 11.43 -15.95
N ASN A 8 -13.32 12.23 -16.83
CA ASN A 8 -12.16 13.03 -16.47
C ASN A 8 -12.50 14.13 -15.43
N GLY A 9 -13.73 14.65 -15.45
CA GLY A 9 -14.25 15.59 -14.47
C GLY A 9 -14.54 14.96 -13.09
N LEU A 10 -15.06 13.73 -13.07
CA LEU A 10 -15.29 12.96 -11.84
C LEU A 10 -13.97 12.52 -11.17
N LEU A 11 -12.97 12.12 -11.96
CA LEU A 11 -11.63 11.78 -11.48
C LEU A 11 -10.92 12.96 -10.80
N LYS A 12 -11.17 14.19 -11.24
CA LYS A 12 -10.69 15.41 -10.57
C LYS A 12 -11.44 15.76 -9.28
N LYS A 13 -12.67 15.25 -9.11
CA LYS A 13 -13.55 15.61 -7.99
C LYS A 13 -13.34 14.71 -6.75
N HIS A 14 -12.85 13.49 -6.97
CA HIS A 14 -12.56 12.47 -5.94
C HIS A 14 -11.19 11.79 -6.18
N PRO A 15 -10.06 12.51 -6.01
CA PRO A 15 -8.73 11.95 -6.23
C PRO A 15 -8.45 10.70 -5.38
N GLU A 16 -9.08 10.59 -4.20
CA GLU A 16 -9.00 9.45 -3.30
C GLU A 16 -9.44 8.13 -3.96
N LYS A 17 -10.51 8.15 -4.76
CA LYS A 17 -11.02 6.94 -5.42
C LYS A 17 -10.02 6.40 -6.45
N TYR A 18 -9.41 7.30 -7.22
CA TYR A 18 -8.39 6.92 -8.20
C TYR A 18 -7.14 6.34 -7.53
N LEU A 19 -6.67 6.96 -6.44
CA LEU A 19 -5.50 6.48 -5.69
C LEU A 19 -5.75 5.10 -5.07
N ILE A 20 -6.97 4.86 -4.57
CA ILE A 20 -7.37 3.58 -3.99
C ILE A 20 -7.48 2.49 -5.08
N GLU A 21 -8.02 2.83 -6.25
CA GLU A 21 -8.07 1.90 -7.39
C GLU A 21 -6.67 1.55 -7.91
N GLU A 22 -5.80 2.55 -8.08
CA GLU A 22 -4.40 2.34 -8.46
C GLU A 22 -3.66 1.48 -7.42
N PHE A 23 -3.93 1.72 -6.14
CA PHE A 23 -3.41 0.89 -5.06
C PHE A 23 -3.90 -0.56 -5.15
N ARG A 24 -5.20 -0.77 -5.41
CA ARG A 24 -5.79 -2.10 -5.58
C ARG A 24 -5.13 -2.87 -6.72
N GLU A 25 -4.97 -2.26 -7.89
CA GLU A 25 -4.28 -2.88 -9.02
C GLU A 25 -2.83 -3.26 -8.69
N LYS A 26 -2.11 -2.35 -8.00
CA LYS A 26 -0.73 -2.60 -7.55
C LYS A 26 -0.67 -3.73 -6.52
N LEU A 27 -1.62 -3.77 -5.60
CA LEU A 27 -1.72 -4.82 -4.58
C LEU A 27 -1.94 -6.18 -5.24
N HIS A 28 -2.90 -6.31 -6.15
CA HIS A 28 -3.15 -7.55 -6.89
C HIS A 28 -1.91 -7.97 -7.70
N LYS A 29 -1.26 -7.02 -8.37
CA LYS A 29 -0.02 -7.32 -9.10
C LYS A 29 1.08 -7.86 -8.18
N ASN A 30 1.23 -7.29 -6.99
CA ASN A 30 2.21 -7.74 -6.00
C ASN A 30 1.82 -9.07 -5.37
N GLU A 31 0.54 -9.31 -5.11
CA GLU A 31 0.02 -10.58 -4.60
C GLU A 31 0.30 -11.73 -5.58
N LYS A 32 0.01 -11.50 -6.87
CA LYS A 32 0.34 -12.48 -7.92
C LYS A 32 1.85 -12.76 -7.97
N ALA A 33 2.65 -11.70 -7.96
CA ALA A 33 4.11 -11.84 -7.94
C ALA A 33 4.60 -12.59 -6.70
N LEU A 34 3.99 -12.36 -5.53
CA LEU A 34 4.31 -13.05 -4.29
C LEU A 34 3.95 -14.54 -4.37
N SER A 35 2.77 -14.87 -4.90
CA SER A 35 2.37 -16.27 -5.12
C SER A 35 3.35 -17.00 -6.05
N ASP A 36 3.73 -16.37 -7.17
CA ASP A 36 4.71 -16.93 -8.11
C ASP A 36 6.08 -17.12 -7.45
N TYR A 37 6.48 -16.19 -6.57
CA TYR A 37 7.72 -16.30 -5.81
C TYR A 37 7.73 -17.47 -4.85
N VAL A 38 6.66 -17.61 -4.04
CA VAL A 38 6.53 -18.71 -3.08
C VAL A 38 6.51 -20.05 -3.79
N LYS A 39 5.75 -20.19 -4.88
CA LYS A 39 5.74 -21.41 -5.71
C LYS A 39 7.12 -21.77 -6.25
N LYS A 40 7.87 -20.77 -6.71
CA LYS A 40 9.24 -20.98 -7.20
C LYS A 40 10.19 -21.41 -6.08
N VAL A 41 10.09 -20.81 -4.89
CA VAL A 41 10.88 -21.23 -3.73
C VAL A 41 10.51 -22.66 -3.35
N ALA A 42 9.23 -23.01 -3.35
CA ALA A 42 8.77 -24.37 -3.07
C ALA A 42 9.36 -25.39 -4.04
N GLY A 43 9.29 -25.13 -5.36
CA GLY A 43 9.89 -26.02 -6.35
C GLY A 43 11.41 -26.21 -6.22
N LEU A 44 12.12 -25.26 -5.61
CA LEU A 44 13.56 -25.41 -5.31
C LEU A 44 13.80 -26.24 -4.04
N VAL A 45 12.89 -26.15 -3.07
CA VAL A 45 13.00 -26.79 -1.77
C VAL A 45 12.48 -28.23 -1.78
N THR A 46 11.58 -28.56 -2.70
CA THR A 46 11.01 -29.91 -2.89
C THR A 46 11.80 -30.74 -3.90
N ALA A 47 12.83 -30.18 -4.54
CA ALA A 47 13.69 -30.97 -5.41
C ALA A 47 14.49 -31.98 -4.56
N ASP A 48 14.60 -33.24 -5.01
CA ASP A 48 15.23 -34.37 -4.28
C ASP A 48 16.65 -34.10 -3.75
N ASP A 49 17.32 -33.05 -4.23
CA ASP A 49 18.67 -32.59 -3.84
C ASP A 49 18.64 -31.41 -2.84
N PHE A 50 17.54 -31.23 -2.09
CA PHE A 50 17.45 -30.19 -1.09
C PHE A 50 18.04 -30.64 0.26
N ASP A 51 19.37 -30.65 0.37
CA ASP A 51 20.11 -30.93 1.61
C ASP A 51 20.10 -29.73 2.60
N GLY A 52 19.05 -28.92 2.59
CA GLY A 52 19.03 -27.64 3.30
C GLY A 52 19.98 -26.59 2.70
N ASP A 53 20.36 -26.74 1.42
CA ASP A 53 21.22 -25.78 0.72
C ASP A 53 20.49 -24.45 0.50
N ILE A 54 20.68 -23.56 1.47
CA ILE A 54 20.21 -22.17 1.50
C ILE A 54 20.71 -21.36 0.30
N GLN A 55 21.77 -21.80 -0.41
CA GLN A 55 22.36 -21.07 -1.52
C GLN A 55 21.39 -20.92 -2.71
N LYS A 56 20.65 -21.98 -3.07
CA LYS A 56 19.60 -21.93 -4.11
C LYS A 56 18.50 -20.92 -3.75
N CYS A 57 18.11 -20.83 -2.47
CA CYS A 57 17.14 -19.84 -1.98
C CYS A 57 17.69 -18.39 -2.07
N ARG A 58 18.98 -18.18 -1.77
CA ARG A 58 19.65 -16.86 -1.88
C ARG A 58 19.75 -16.39 -3.33
N GLU A 59 20.00 -17.29 -4.27
CA GLU A 59 20.01 -16.97 -5.70
C GLU A 59 18.63 -16.62 -6.24
N SER A 60 17.60 -17.33 -5.76
CA SER A 60 16.19 -17.00 -6.02
C SER A 60 15.88 -15.55 -5.62
N LYS A 61 16.37 -15.09 -4.45
CA LYS A 61 16.23 -13.69 -3.99
C LYS A 61 16.94 -12.70 -4.91
N LYS A 62 18.15 -12.99 -5.40
CA LYS A 62 18.86 -12.09 -6.33
C LYS A 62 18.02 -11.84 -7.60
N LYS A 63 17.31 -12.86 -8.08
CA LYS A 63 16.42 -12.76 -9.25
C LYS A 63 15.08 -12.08 -8.91
N PHE A 64 14.56 -12.26 -7.71
CA PHE A 64 13.33 -11.63 -7.23
C PHE A 64 13.62 -10.23 -6.63
N ARG A 65 13.86 -9.26 -7.53
CA ARG A 65 14.09 -7.82 -7.31
C ARG A 65 14.42 -7.37 -5.88
N ARG A 66 15.74 -7.26 -5.62
CA ARG A 66 16.31 -6.48 -4.50
C ARG A 66 15.69 -5.07 -4.47
N GLY A 67 15.00 -4.72 -3.38
CA GLY A 67 14.42 -3.39 -3.17
C GLY A 67 12.89 -3.26 -3.31
N LYS A 68 12.15 -4.36 -3.53
CA LYS A 68 10.67 -4.32 -3.60
C LYS A 68 9.93 -4.70 -2.30
N GLY A 69 10.64 -4.83 -1.18
CA GLY A 69 10.02 -5.17 0.11
C GLY A 69 9.44 -6.59 0.18
N PHE A 70 9.94 -7.51 -0.63
CA PHE A 70 9.61 -8.94 -0.54
C PHE A 70 10.58 -9.66 0.39
N SER A 71 10.04 -10.49 1.28
CA SER A 71 10.81 -11.41 2.12
C SER A 71 10.21 -12.82 2.04
N CYS A 72 11.00 -13.82 2.41
CA CYS A 72 10.59 -15.20 2.49
C CYS A 72 11.18 -15.83 3.76
N LEU A 73 10.35 -16.63 4.43
CA LEU A 73 10.69 -17.50 5.55
C LEU A 73 10.42 -18.94 5.12
N VAL A 74 11.34 -19.85 5.41
CA VAL A 74 11.15 -21.29 5.19
C VAL A 74 11.38 -22.02 6.50
N TYR A 75 10.35 -22.71 6.96
CA TYR A 75 10.35 -23.59 8.11
C TYR A 75 10.39 -25.03 7.65
N ILE A 76 11.24 -25.85 8.25
CA ILE A 76 11.33 -27.29 7.99
C ILE A 76 11.21 -27.99 9.32
N ASN A 77 10.24 -28.89 9.47
CA ASN A 77 9.91 -29.55 10.73
C ASN A 77 9.71 -28.53 11.87
N GLY A 78 8.98 -27.44 11.59
CA GLY A 78 8.69 -26.37 12.55
C GLY A 78 9.87 -25.45 12.90
N LYS A 79 11.06 -25.66 12.32
CA LYS A 79 12.25 -24.82 12.59
C LYS A 79 12.54 -23.89 11.43
N LEU A 80 12.74 -22.60 11.70
CA LEU A 80 13.17 -21.63 10.69
C LEU A 80 14.56 -22.03 10.16
N LYS A 81 14.63 -22.38 8.87
CA LYS A 81 15.88 -22.77 8.19
C LYS A 81 16.39 -21.69 7.25
N TYR A 82 15.49 -20.92 6.65
CA TYR A 82 15.87 -19.84 5.75
C TYR A 82 15.08 -18.57 6.03
N TRP A 83 15.80 -17.46 6.01
CA TRP A 83 15.24 -16.12 6.11
C TRP A 83 15.89 -15.20 5.10
N SER A 84 15.09 -14.68 4.17
CA SER A 84 15.62 -13.92 3.05
C SER A 84 16.07 -12.51 3.44
N ASP A 85 15.36 -11.83 4.34
CA ASP A 85 15.62 -10.41 4.68
C ASP A 85 15.19 -10.05 6.10
N ARG A 86 16.07 -9.33 6.82
CA ARG A 86 15.86 -8.91 8.22
C ARG A 86 14.79 -7.84 8.41
N VAL A 87 14.14 -7.44 7.32
CA VAL A 87 13.07 -6.42 7.28
C VAL A 87 11.76 -6.93 7.91
N VAL A 88 11.66 -8.18 8.38
CA VAL A 88 10.45 -8.71 9.03
C VAL A 88 10.75 -8.90 10.52
N SER A 89 10.18 -8.06 11.39
CA SER A 89 10.24 -8.32 12.83
C SER A 89 9.09 -9.24 13.23
N PHE A 90 9.38 -10.30 13.97
CA PHE A 90 8.38 -11.21 14.55
C PHE A 90 8.49 -11.18 16.07
N TYR A 91 7.39 -11.49 16.75
CA TYR A 91 7.42 -11.79 18.19
C TYR A 91 8.11 -13.15 18.38
N GLU A 92 8.87 -13.31 19.46
CA GLU A 92 9.92 -14.33 19.61
C GLU A 92 9.51 -15.81 19.45
N ASN A 93 8.21 -16.14 19.39
CA ASN A 93 7.74 -17.51 19.34
C ASN A 93 6.73 -17.70 18.19
N ASP A 94 7.09 -18.58 17.25
CA ASP A 94 6.28 -19.14 16.17
C ASP A 94 5.52 -18.14 15.29
N PHE A 95 6.12 -17.82 14.13
CA PHE A 95 5.41 -17.19 13.03
C PHE A 95 4.41 -18.17 12.42
N ASP A 96 3.22 -18.27 13.02
CA ASP A 96 2.04 -18.97 12.47
C ASP A 96 1.03 -17.93 11.97
N ALA A 97 1.44 -17.20 10.94
CA ALA A 97 0.54 -16.29 10.25
C ALA A 97 -0.27 -17.06 9.21
N GLY A 98 -1.58 -16.86 9.20
CA GLY A 98 -2.44 -17.27 8.10
C GLY A 98 -2.10 -16.57 6.78
N GLU A 99 -2.85 -16.89 5.73
CA GLU A 99 -2.82 -16.09 4.50
C GLU A 99 -3.57 -14.77 4.69
N GLY A 100 -3.14 -13.72 3.97
CA GLY A 100 -3.80 -12.42 3.99
C GLY A 100 -2.88 -11.31 4.45
N VAL A 101 -3.41 -10.33 5.17
CA VAL A 101 -2.63 -9.20 5.68
C VAL A 101 -2.46 -9.33 7.17
N ILE A 102 -1.21 -9.25 7.63
CA ILE A 102 -0.88 -9.28 9.05
C ILE A 102 -0.23 -7.98 9.47
N ARG A 103 -0.43 -7.65 10.75
CA ARG A 103 0.26 -6.56 11.42
C ARG A 103 1.43 -7.10 12.23
N LEU A 104 2.64 -6.69 11.86
CA LEU A 104 3.88 -6.96 12.58
C LEU A 104 4.37 -5.69 13.29
N PRO A 105 5.28 -5.81 14.28
CA PRO A 105 5.79 -4.65 15.04
C PRO A 105 6.37 -3.53 14.18
N ASN A 106 6.84 -3.85 12.97
CA ASN A 106 7.47 -2.91 12.07
C ASN A 106 6.59 -2.50 10.87
N GLY A 107 5.39 -3.05 10.73
CA GLY A 107 4.54 -2.71 9.59
C GLY A 107 3.43 -3.70 9.27
N PHE A 108 2.69 -3.37 8.22
CA PHE A 108 1.67 -4.21 7.61
C PHE A 108 2.26 -5.00 6.45
N PHE A 109 2.04 -6.30 6.45
CA PHE A 109 2.60 -7.21 5.45
C PHE A 109 1.50 -8.08 4.84
N LEU A 110 1.57 -8.24 3.52
CA LEU A 110 0.82 -9.29 2.81
C LEU A 110 1.59 -10.61 2.93
N VAL A 111 0.91 -11.66 3.37
CA VAL A 111 1.44 -13.00 3.60
C VAL A 111 0.79 -13.98 2.64
N LYS A 112 1.63 -14.79 2.00
CA LYS A 112 1.21 -16.02 1.33
C LYS A 112 1.94 -17.20 1.93
N ARG A 113 1.17 -18.18 2.40
CA ARG A 113 1.65 -19.43 2.94
C ARG A 113 1.59 -20.50 1.86
N LEU A 114 2.57 -21.38 1.85
CA LEU A 114 2.53 -22.62 1.09
C LEU A 114 3.16 -23.71 1.93
N GLU A 115 2.40 -24.76 2.17
CA GLU A 115 2.83 -25.93 2.92
C GLU A 115 3.02 -27.09 1.96
N VAL A 116 4.20 -27.70 2.00
CA VAL A 116 4.54 -28.90 1.22
C VAL A 116 5.22 -29.89 2.15
N ASP A 117 4.56 -31.02 2.40
CA ASP A 117 5.00 -32.05 3.34
C ASP A 117 5.32 -31.50 4.74
N SER A 118 6.60 -31.52 5.14
CA SER A 118 7.08 -31.01 6.43
C SER A 118 7.63 -29.57 6.36
N ILE A 119 7.41 -28.91 5.23
CA ILE A 119 8.02 -27.63 4.88
C ILE A 119 6.93 -26.56 4.78
N ASN A 120 7.07 -25.52 5.60
CA ASN A 120 6.17 -24.36 5.62
C ASN A 120 6.91 -23.14 5.07
N ILE A 121 6.40 -22.58 3.97
CA ILE A 121 6.99 -21.44 3.28
C ILE A 121 6.07 -20.24 3.43
N TYR A 122 6.60 -19.13 3.95
CA TYR A 122 5.88 -17.87 4.07
C TYR A 122 6.55 -16.82 3.19
N GLY A 123 5.83 -16.36 2.17
CA GLY A 123 6.16 -15.16 1.41
C GLY A 123 5.55 -13.94 2.07
N LEU A 124 6.35 -12.89 2.24
CA LEU A 124 5.96 -11.63 2.86
C LEU A 124 6.20 -10.47 1.89
N HIS A 125 5.26 -9.53 1.84
CA HIS A 125 5.43 -8.28 1.10
C HIS A 125 5.01 -7.09 1.97
N LEU A 126 5.93 -6.14 2.16
CA LEU A 126 5.69 -4.94 2.96
C LEU A 126 4.72 -4.00 2.23
N ILE A 127 3.58 -3.73 2.87
CA ILE A 127 2.58 -2.75 2.39
C ILE A 127 2.93 -1.36 2.94
N LYS A 128 3.05 -1.24 4.27
CA LYS A 128 3.29 0.03 4.98
C LYS A 128 4.17 -0.20 6.20
N ASN A 129 5.18 0.65 6.39
CA ASN A 129 5.96 0.67 7.62
C ASN A 129 5.13 1.30 8.75
N ASN A 130 5.21 0.71 9.94
CA ASN A 130 4.50 1.20 11.13
C ASN A 130 5.38 1.08 12.38
N TYR A 131 6.38 1.93 12.48
CA TYR A 131 7.27 2.05 13.62
C TYR A 131 6.65 2.91 14.72
N THR A 132 6.83 2.50 15.98
CA THR A 132 6.42 3.30 17.15
C THR A 132 7.14 4.64 17.22
N TYR A 133 8.40 4.70 16.75
CA TYR A 133 9.23 5.89 16.75
C TYR A 133 9.70 6.20 15.33
N GLU A 134 9.31 7.38 14.84
CA GLU A 134 9.73 7.88 13.53
C GLU A 134 11.02 8.71 13.67
N ASN A 135 11.95 8.53 12.74
CA ASN A 135 13.16 9.35 12.65
C ASN A 135 13.55 9.55 11.18
N LYS A 136 14.60 10.35 10.92
CA LYS A 136 15.05 10.66 9.55
C LYS A 136 15.44 9.44 8.68
N TYR A 137 15.58 8.25 9.26
CA TYR A 137 15.88 6.99 8.59
C TYR A 137 14.70 6.00 8.61
N LEU A 138 13.84 6.07 9.63
CA LEU A 138 12.67 5.21 9.81
C LEU A 138 11.43 6.07 9.67
N LEU A 139 10.83 6.04 8.49
CA LEU A 139 9.62 6.78 8.17
C LEU A 139 8.42 5.83 8.05
N ASN A 140 7.27 6.25 8.59
CA ASN A 140 6.02 5.50 8.49
C ASN A 140 5.35 5.77 7.15
N SER A 141 5.93 5.21 6.09
CA SER A 141 5.44 5.36 4.73
C SER A 141 4.94 4.04 4.14
N TYR A 142 4.09 4.16 3.14
CA TYR A 142 3.82 3.05 2.23
C TYR A 142 5.11 2.64 1.51
N SER A 143 5.22 1.35 1.20
CA SER A 143 6.32 0.83 0.39
C SER A 143 6.33 1.54 -0.96
N ASN A 144 7.51 1.80 -1.53
CA ASN A 144 7.70 2.55 -2.80
C ASN A 144 7.02 1.88 -4.02
N THR A 145 6.47 0.68 -3.84
CA THR A 145 5.65 0.01 -4.87
C THR A 145 4.22 0.55 -4.91
N TYR A 146 3.75 1.17 -3.82
CA TYR A 146 2.42 1.75 -3.68
C TYR A 146 2.51 3.28 -3.77
N SER A 147 1.66 3.88 -4.59
CA SER A 147 1.59 5.33 -4.76
C SER A 147 0.54 5.96 -3.83
N LEU A 148 0.44 5.44 -2.59
CA LEU A 148 -0.46 6.01 -1.58
C LEU A 148 0.29 7.03 -0.71
N PRO A 149 -0.27 8.23 -0.51
CA PRO A 149 0.20 9.17 0.51
C PRO A 149 0.21 8.52 1.90
N GLY A 150 1.19 8.85 2.74
CA GLY A 150 1.33 8.30 4.11
C GLY A 150 0.15 8.61 5.04
N GLU A 151 -0.60 9.66 4.68
CA GLU A 151 -1.86 10.13 5.27
C GLU A 151 -2.95 9.06 5.31
N PHE A 152 -2.98 8.13 4.36
CA PHE A 152 -3.93 7.03 4.37
C PHE A 152 -3.64 6.06 5.53
N LYS A 153 -4.70 5.71 6.26
CA LYS A 153 -4.67 4.75 7.37
C LYS A 153 -5.21 3.40 6.91
N LEU A 154 -4.54 2.35 7.36
CA LEU A 154 -4.96 0.96 7.20
C LEU A 154 -5.63 0.56 8.51
N GLU A 155 -6.90 0.24 8.48
CA GLU A 155 -7.64 -0.24 9.65
C GLU A 155 -8.33 -1.57 9.32
N GLU A 156 -8.37 -2.47 10.31
CA GLU A 156 -9.18 -3.67 10.27
C GLU A 156 -10.63 -3.23 10.51
N GLY A 157 -11.42 -3.20 9.44
CA GLY A 157 -12.80 -2.78 9.46
C GLY A 157 -13.72 -3.92 9.01
N SER A 158 -14.77 -3.58 8.28
CA SER A 158 -15.72 -4.54 7.70
C SER A 158 -15.87 -4.34 6.19
N GLU A 159 -16.50 -5.32 5.53
CA GLU A 159 -16.81 -5.24 4.10
C GLU A 159 -17.74 -4.08 3.74
N ASP A 160 -18.45 -3.52 4.72
CA ASP A 160 -19.40 -2.42 4.56
C ASP A 160 -18.74 -1.03 4.61
N ASP A 161 -17.42 -0.97 4.75
CA ASP A 161 -16.68 0.29 4.83
C ASP A 161 -16.69 1.08 3.50
N LEU A 162 -16.27 2.34 3.58
CA LEU A 162 -16.24 3.22 2.41
C LEU A 162 -15.26 2.74 1.31
N TYR A 163 -14.15 2.14 1.72
CA TYR A 163 -13.07 1.70 0.81
C TYR A 163 -12.46 0.36 1.27
N PRO A 164 -13.21 -0.74 1.17
CA PRO A 164 -12.72 -2.08 1.48
C PRO A 164 -11.76 -2.54 0.38
N ILE A 165 -10.62 -3.11 0.79
CA ILE A 165 -9.63 -3.71 -0.10
C ILE A 165 -9.75 -5.22 -0.02
N TYR A 166 -9.92 -5.83 -1.19
CA TYR A 166 -10.04 -7.27 -1.35
C TYR A 166 -8.78 -7.87 -1.97
N SER A 167 -8.48 -9.10 -1.56
CA SER A 167 -7.55 -10.02 -2.18
C SER A 167 -7.94 -10.32 -3.63
N ILE A 168 -7.00 -10.83 -4.44
CA ILE A 168 -7.33 -11.43 -5.75
C ILE A 168 -8.41 -12.52 -5.62
N GLY A 169 -8.41 -13.25 -4.49
CA GLY A 169 -9.38 -14.31 -4.22
C GLY A 169 -10.79 -13.82 -3.89
N GLY A 170 -10.98 -12.51 -3.69
CA GLY A 170 -12.24 -11.93 -3.23
C GLY A 170 -12.36 -11.81 -1.71
N ASP A 171 -11.39 -12.31 -0.95
CA ASP A 171 -11.39 -12.19 0.52
C ASP A 171 -11.07 -10.76 0.96
N TYR A 172 -11.81 -10.25 1.94
CA TYR A 172 -11.53 -8.95 2.55
C TYR A 172 -10.16 -8.96 3.26
N LEU A 173 -9.35 -7.92 3.02
CA LEU A 173 -8.04 -7.77 3.64
C LEU A 173 -8.02 -6.67 4.71
N PHE A 174 -8.46 -5.46 4.35
CA PHE A 174 -8.48 -4.29 5.23
C PHE A 174 -9.25 -3.14 4.56
N SER A 175 -9.58 -2.12 5.34
CA SER A 175 -10.18 -0.88 4.84
C SER A 175 -9.16 0.25 4.83
N VAL A 176 -9.24 1.11 3.82
CA VAL A 176 -8.34 2.26 3.65
C VAL A 176 -9.10 3.55 3.92
N TYR A 177 -8.66 4.33 4.90
CA TYR A 177 -9.25 5.62 5.20
C TYR A 177 -8.27 6.74 4.86
N PRO A 178 -8.69 7.78 4.10
CA PRO A 178 -7.88 8.98 3.97
C PRO A 178 -7.76 9.64 5.35
N GLY A 179 -6.55 9.72 5.89
CA GLY A 179 -6.27 10.38 7.15
C GLY A 179 -5.82 11.81 6.93
N GLY A 180 -6.43 12.75 7.64
CA GLY A 180 -6.18 14.17 7.48
C GLY A 180 -7.50 14.93 7.41
N GLU A 181 -7.53 16.11 8.05
CA GLU A 181 -8.54 17.10 7.70
C GLU A 181 -8.30 17.46 6.24
N TYR A 182 -9.27 17.22 5.35
CA TYR A 182 -9.19 17.62 3.96
C TYR A 182 -8.91 19.13 3.89
N LEU A 183 -7.64 19.53 3.83
CA LEU A 183 -7.26 20.89 3.51
C LEU A 183 -7.64 21.09 2.06
N CYS A 184 -8.80 21.71 1.88
CA CYS A 184 -9.41 22.20 0.64
C CYS A 184 -8.55 21.93 -0.60
N THR A 185 -9.01 21.00 -1.45
CA THR A 185 -8.50 20.82 -2.81
C THR A 185 -8.27 22.18 -3.45
N THR A 186 -7.07 22.45 -3.95
CA THR A 186 -6.60 23.79 -4.37
C THR A 186 -7.56 24.51 -5.34
N GLY A 187 -8.42 23.76 -6.05
CA GLY A 187 -9.51 24.30 -6.87
C GLY A 187 -10.64 25.01 -6.10
N GLN A 188 -10.92 24.64 -4.85
CA GLN A 188 -11.91 25.31 -3.99
C GLN A 188 -11.42 26.66 -3.44
N LEU A 189 -10.13 26.98 -3.52
CA LEU A 189 -9.57 28.25 -3.06
C LEU A 189 -9.69 29.37 -4.11
N TYR A 190 -9.68 29.00 -5.41
CA TYR A 190 -9.83 29.97 -6.50
C TYR A 190 -11.23 30.55 -6.58
N PHE A 191 -12.26 29.80 -6.18
CA PHE A 191 -13.64 30.26 -6.26
C PHE A 191 -13.95 31.44 -5.30
N PRO A 192 -13.62 31.36 -3.98
CA PRO A 192 -13.69 32.51 -3.08
C PRO A 192 -12.79 33.66 -3.55
N GLY A 193 -11.55 33.36 -3.99
CA GLY A 193 -10.62 34.37 -4.48
C GLY A 193 -11.17 35.17 -5.66
N PHE A 194 -11.85 34.51 -6.60
CA PHE A 194 -12.51 35.16 -7.73
C PHE A 194 -13.68 36.04 -7.28
N ILE A 195 -14.49 35.59 -6.33
CA ILE A 195 -15.59 36.40 -5.77
C ILE A 195 -15.06 37.66 -5.09
N TYR A 196 -14.00 37.56 -4.28
CA TYR A 196 -13.35 38.71 -3.66
C TYR A 196 -12.77 39.68 -4.70
N PHE A 197 -12.16 39.16 -5.77
CA PHE A 197 -11.62 39.98 -6.85
C PHE A 197 -12.71 40.75 -7.60
N VAL A 198 -13.83 40.09 -7.94
CA VAL A 198 -14.99 40.76 -8.57
C VAL A 198 -15.59 41.81 -7.62
N GLY A 199 -15.72 41.49 -6.33
CA GLY A 199 -16.18 42.43 -5.31
C GLY A 199 -15.29 43.69 -5.22
N LEU A 200 -13.97 43.50 -5.25
CA LEU A 200 -13.00 44.60 -5.29
C LEU A 200 -13.19 45.48 -6.53
N LEU A 201 -13.36 44.88 -7.71
CA LEU A 201 -13.58 45.64 -8.95
C LEU A 201 -14.87 46.48 -8.91
N ILE A 202 -15.96 45.91 -8.38
CA ILE A 202 -17.23 46.63 -8.20
C ILE A 202 -17.04 47.83 -7.25
N LEU A 203 -16.33 47.62 -6.14
CA LEU A 203 -16.04 48.66 -5.16
C LEU A 203 -15.17 49.79 -5.75
N LEU A 204 -14.16 49.45 -6.54
CA LEU A 204 -13.32 50.44 -7.24
C LEU A 204 -14.12 51.23 -8.30
N LEU A 205 -15.01 50.56 -9.04
CA LEU A 205 -15.90 51.23 -10.00
C LEU A 205 -16.89 52.16 -9.30
N PHE A 206 -17.41 51.75 -8.13
CA PHE A 206 -18.29 52.57 -7.30
C PHE A 206 -17.57 53.83 -6.84
N PHE A 207 -16.38 53.71 -6.24
CA PHE A 207 -15.59 54.87 -5.86
C PHE A 207 -15.27 55.78 -7.04
N ARG A 208 -14.87 55.22 -8.18
CA ARG A 208 -14.60 56.02 -9.38
C ARG A 208 -15.81 56.85 -9.80
N ARG A 209 -17.02 56.28 -9.78
CA ARG A 209 -18.25 57.04 -10.07
C ARG A 209 -18.49 58.15 -9.05
N THR A 210 -18.43 57.85 -7.76
CA THR A 210 -18.66 58.85 -6.71
C THR A 210 -17.67 60.02 -6.77
N PHE A 211 -16.40 59.77 -7.12
CA PHE A 211 -15.39 60.83 -7.26
C PHE A 211 -15.47 61.60 -8.59
N THR A 212 -16.15 61.07 -9.61
CA THR A 212 -16.33 61.77 -10.90
C THR A 212 -17.61 62.62 -10.91
N GLU A 213 -18.60 62.27 -10.08
CA GLU A 213 -19.89 62.97 -9.95
C GLU A 213 -19.90 64.02 -8.81
N SER A 214 -18.79 64.18 -8.07
CA SER A 214 -18.55 65.26 -7.09
C SER A 214 -17.57 66.29 -7.61
#